data_AF-A0A942V6P2-F1
#
_entry.id   AF-A0A942V6P2-F1
#
_cell.length_a   1.000
_cell.length_b   1.000
_cell.length_c   1.000
_cell.angle_alpha   90.00
_cell.angle_beta   90.00
_cell.angle_gamma   90.00
#
_symmetry.space_group_name_H-M   'P 1'
#
loop_
_entity.id
_entity.type
_entity.pdbx_description
1 polymer ?
#
loop_
_entity_poly.entity_id
_entity_poly.type
_entity_poly.pdbx_seq_one_letter_code
_entity_poly.pdbx_strand_id
1 'polypeptide(L)'
;MNILNKLLNKFGKTKIIIFLIIILLFALYMFKTSRDLKVRYIDLEFEDLPKSFDNIKVALASDIHSGLYVSTSHIKKMSYMIMTNKPDIILFVGDYIYSAPRWFRYYNKKNIIKLNEGIKDLNAPLGKYAVMGNHDNYESKIDISNTFYSNNFKMLDNNIIFITNENKEYISIGGIGDFLTDEVKFDLAIKNV
;
A
#
# COMPACT_ATOMS: atom_id res chain seq x y z
N MET A 1 -34.49 37.09 2.51
CA MET A 1 -34.25 36.62 1.12
C MET A 1 -33.23 35.48 1.18
N ASN A 2 -33.60 34.24 0.82
CA ASN A 2 -32.71 33.07 0.93
C ASN A 2 -31.46 33.21 0.04
N ILE A 3 -30.36 32.56 0.45
CA ILE A 3 -29.05 32.59 -0.23
C ILE A 3 -29.20 32.29 -1.72
N LEU A 4 -30.05 31.33 -2.05
CA LEU A 4 -30.39 30.97 -3.42
C LEU A 4 -30.91 32.17 -4.23
N ASN A 5 -31.87 32.92 -3.69
CA ASN A 5 -32.44 34.10 -4.36
C ASN A 5 -31.42 35.24 -4.51
N LYS A 6 -30.51 35.42 -3.54
CA LYS A 6 -29.39 36.37 -3.67
C LYS A 6 -28.43 35.98 -4.81
N LEU A 7 -28.08 34.69 -4.91
CA LEU A 7 -27.20 34.18 -5.97
C LEU A 7 -27.85 34.27 -7.35
N LEU A 8 -29.13 33.89 -7.45
CA LEU A 8 -29.91 33.97 -8.69
C LEU A 8 -29.98 35.41 -9.23
N ASN A 9 -30.19 36.39 -8.35
CA ASN A 9 -30.23 37.81 -8.73
C ASN A 9 -28.85 38.35 -9.13
N LYS A 10 -27.75 37.80 -8.58
CA LYS A 10 -26.38 38.28 -8.85
C LYS A 10 -25.73 37.66 -10.09
N PHE A 11 -25.98 36.39 -10.37
CA PHE A 11 -25.28 35.64 -11.42
C PHE A 11 -26.20 35.06 -12.51
N GLY A 12 -27.52 35.05 -12.30
CA GLY A 12 -28.48 34.41 -13.21
C GLY A 12 -28.51 32.87 -13.08
N LYS A 13 -29.70 32.29 -13.23
CA LYS A 13 -29.95 30.83 -13.09
C LYS A 13 -28.98 29.98 -13.92
N THR A 14 -28.75 30.35 -15.17
CA THR A 14 -27.91 29.60 -16.12
C THR A 14 -26.45 29.49 -15.66
N LYS A 15 -25.85 30.56 -15.13
CA LYS A 15 -24.45 30.52 -14.67
C LYS A 15 -24.29 29.63 -13.44
N ILE A 16 -25.27 29.62 -12.53
CA ILE A 16 -25.28 28.75 -11.35
C ILE A 16 -25.41 27.29 -11.77
N ILE A 17 -26.29 26.98 -12.73
CA ILE A 17 -26.43 25.62 -13.28
C ILE A 17 -25.12 25.15 -13.91
N ILE A 18 -24.49 25.97 -14.77
CA ILE A 18 -23.19 25.63 -15.38
C ILE A 18 -22.13 25.37 -14.32
N PHE A 19 -22.05 26.22 -13.29
CA PHE A 19 -21.10 26.04 -12.19
C PHE A 19 -21.30 24.73 -11.43
N LEU A 20 -22.55 24.37 -11.11
CA LEU A 20 -22.87 23.10 -10.45
C LEU A 20 -22.54 21.89 -11.34
N ILE A 21 -22.77 21.99 -12.66
CA ILE A 21 -22.38 20.95 -13.61
C ILE A 21 -20.86 20.76 -13.61
N ILE A 22 -20.08 21.84 -13.61
CA ILE A 22 -18.61 21.76 -13.56
C ILE A 22 -18.14 21.06 -12.28
N ILE A 23 -18.72 21.41 -11.12
CA ILE A 23 -18.41 20.74 -9.85
C ILE A 23 -18.73 19.25 -9.91
N LEU A 24 -19.90 18.88 -10.45
CA LEU A 24 -20.31 17.48 -10.57
C LEU A 24 -19.36 16.70 -11.49
N LEU A 25 -19.03 17.26 -12.66
CA LEU A 25 -18.08 16.64 -13.59
C LEU A 25 -16.69 16.48 -12.98
N PHE A 26 -16.22 17.49 -12.25
CA PHE A 26 -14.95 17.42 -11.52
C PHE A 26 -14.98 16.34 -10.44
N ALA A 27 -16.05 16.25 -9.65
CA ALA A 27 -16.21 15.21 -8.63
C ALA A 27 -16.24 13.80 -9.23
N LEU A 28 -16.95 13.61 -10.36
CA LEU A 28 -16.98 12.33 -11.08
C LEU A 28 -15.61 11.97 -11.65
N TYR A 29 -14.89 12.96 -12.21
CA TYR A 29 -13.53 12.77 -12.69
C TYR A 29 -12.59 12.34 -11.55
N MET A 30 -12.61 13.05 -10.42
CA MET A 30 -11.80 12.71 -9.24
C MET A 30 -12.15 11.32 -8.71
N PHE A 31 -13.43 10.98 -8.62
CA PHE A 31 -13.89 9.67 -8.16
C PHE A 31 -13.41 8.53 -9.06
N LYS A 32 -13.39 8.74 -10.38
CA LYS A 32 -12.87 7.78 -11.36
C LYS A 32 -11.35 7.66 -11.24
N THR A 33 -10.64 8.78 -11.28
CA THR A 33 -9.18 8.83 -11.28
C THR A 33 -8.59 8.27 -9.98
N SER A 34 -9.23 8.50 -8.83
CA SER A 34 -8.79 7.95 -7.55
C SER A 34 -8.90 6.42 -7.45
N ARG A 35 -9.56 5.75 -8.41
CA ARG A 35 -9.73 4.29 -8.46
C ARG A 35 -8.97 3.63 -9.60
N ASP A 36 -8.26 4.43 -10.39
CA ASP A 36 -7.49 3.96 -11.52
C ASP A 36 -6.09 3.53 -11.05
N LEU A 37 -5.92 2.23 -10.83
CA LEU A 37 -4.64 1.63 -10.51
C LEU A 37 -3.74 1.63 -11.75
N LYS A 38 -2.51 2.11 -11.59
CA LYS A 38 -1.48 2.14 -12.64
C LYS A 38 -0.21 1.52 -12.11
N VAL A 39 0.44 0.69 -12.93
CA VAL A 39 1.78 0.18 -12.66
C VAL A 39 2.78 1.25 -13.12
N ARG A 40 3.78 1.53 -12.28
CA ARG A 40 4.94 2.35 -12.63
C ARG A 40 6.17 1.45 -12.61
N TYR A 41 7.01 1.58 -13.62
CA TYR A 41 8.27 0.86 -13.72
C TYR A 41 9.39 1.85 -13.39
N ILE A 42 10.31 1.42 -12.53
CA ILE A 42 11.50 2.18 -12.14
C ILE A 42 12.64 1.18 -12.20
N ASP A 43 13.65 1.50 -12.99
CA ASP A 43 14.87 0.71 -13.07
C ASP A 43 15.86 1.25 -12.04
N LEU A 44 16.43 0.34 -11.25
CA LEU A 44 17.43 0.64 -10.23
C LEU A 44 18.71 -0.12 -10.57
N GLU A 45 19.83 0.58 -10.57
CA GLU A 45 21.16 0.02 -10.83
C GLU A 45 21.99 0.12 -9.56
N PHE A 46 22.69 -0.97 -9.23
CA PHE A 46 23.58 -1.04 -8.08
C PHE A 46 24.93 -1.61 -8.53
N GLU A 47 26.02 -0.93 -8.16
CA GLU A 47 27.38 -1.34 -8.57
C GLU A 47 27.79 -2.71 -7.99
N ASP A 48 27.22 -3.06 -6.84
CA ASP A 48 27.50 -4.28 -6.07
C ASP A 48 26.47 -5.39 -6.29
N LEU A 49 25.48 -5.21 -7.20
CA LEU A 49 24.52 -6.26 -7.51
C LEU A 49 25.21 -7.43 -8.23
N PRO A 50 25.19 -8.67 -7.69
CA PRO A 50 25.76 -9.80 -8.39
C PRO A 50 25.02 -10.07 -9.70
N LYS A 51 25.75 -10.41 -10.76
CA LYS A 51 25.17 -10.63 -12.10
C LYS A 51 24.05 -11.68 -12.13
N SER A 52 24.06 -12.64 -11.21
CA SER A 52 23.00 -13.63 -11.07
C SER A 52 21.64 -13.06 -10.67
N PHE A 53 21.62 -11.84 -10.13
CA PHE A 53 20.44 -11.12 -9.67
C PHE A 53 20.07 -9.98 -10.62
N ASP A 54 20.71 -9.91 -11.79
CA ASP A 54 20.37 -8.95 -12.84
C ASP A 54 18.92 -9.15 -13.31
N ASN A 55 18.24 -8.05 -13.62
CA ASN A 55 16.84 -8.01 -14.04
C ASN A 55 15.80 -8.61 -13.07
N ILE A 56 16.11 -8.72 -11.77
CA ILE A 56 15.09 -9.03 -10.76
C ILE A 56 13.96 -8.00 -10.80
N LYS A 57 12.73 -8.50 -10.72
CA LYS A 57 11.54 -7.68 -10.63
C LYS A 57 11.01 -7.65 -9.20
N VAL A 58 10.93 -6.45 -8.65
CA VAL A 58 10.34 -6.20 -7.34
C VAL A 58 9.01 -5.48 -7.51
N ALA A 59 7.93 -6.07 -6.99
CA ALA A 59 6.67 -5.36 -6.84
C ALA A 59 6.64 -4.69 -5.47
N LEU A 60 6.39 -3.38 -5.43
CA LEU A 60 6.28 -2.61 -4.20
C LEU A 60 4.87 -2.04 -4.05
N ALA A 61 4.29 -2.19 -2.85
CA ALA A 61 2.99 -1.62 -2.48
C ALA A 61 3.04 -0.98 -1.09
N SER A 62 2.38 0.15 -0.92
CA SER A 62 2.30 0.92 0.33
C SER A 62 0.93 1.59 0.46
N ASP A 63 0.60 2.08 1.65
CA ASP A 63 -0.51 3.01 1.91
C ASP A 63 -1.86 2.52 1.33
N ILE A 64 -2.09 1.21 1.41
CA ILE A 64 -3.29 0.58 0.83
C ILE A 64 -4.55 1.12 1.51
N HIS A 65 -4.49 1.40 2.82
CA HIS A 65 -5.61 1.89 3.62
C HIS A 65 -6.93 1.16 3.33
N SER A 66 -6.89 -0.18 3.37
CA SER A 66 -8.06 -1.05 3.24
C SER A 66 -9.16 -0.55 4.17
N GLY A 67 -10.35 -0.22 3.62
CA GLY A 67 -11.40 0.34 4.45
C GLY A 67 -12.55 1.01 3.72
N LEU A 68 -12.86 2.24 4.13
CA LEU A 68 -14.04 2.99 3.65
C LEU A 68 -13.90 3.35 2.17
N TYR A 69 -12.71 3.77 1.76
CA TYR A 69 -12.44 4.25 0.40
C TYR A 69 -11.84 3.16 -0.50
N VAL A 70 -11.13 2.19 0.10
CA VAL A 70 -10.50 1.08 -0.60
C VAL A 70 -11.22 -0.23 -0.29
N SER A 71 -11.89 -0.78 -1.29
CA SER A 71 -12.63 -2.04 -1.20
C SER A 71 -11.73 -3.26 -1.42
N THR A 72 -12.18 -4.44 -0.97
CA THR A 72 -11.51 -5.71 -1.29
C THR A 72 -11.33 -5.91 -2.79
N SER A 73 -12.31 -5.54 -3.62
CA SER A 73 -12.20 -5.65 -5.07
C SER A 73 -11.08 -4.78 -5.66
N HIS A 74 -10.84 -3.61 -5.08
CA HIS A 74 -9.74 -2.75 -5.47
C HIS A 74 -8.38 -3.37 -5.12
N ILE A 75 -8.25 -3.94 -3.91
CA ILE A 75 -7.04 -4.64 -3.48
C ILE A 75 -6.82 -5.91 -4.34
N LYS A 76 -7.87 -6.67 -4.65
CA LYS A 76 -7.77 -7.82 -5.58
C LYS A 76 -7.31 -7.40 -6.98
N LYS A 77 -7.76 -6.24 -7.47
CA LYS A 77 -7.27 -5.68 -8.74
C LYS A 77 -5.78 -5.32 -8.66
N MET A 78 -5.33 -4.72 -7.56
CA MET A 78 -3.91 -4.46 -7.30
C MET A 78 -3.11 -5.76 -7.30
N SER A 79 -3.55 -6.77 -6.54
CA SER A 79 -2.88 -8.07 -6.47
C SER A 79 -2.83 -8.77 -7.83
N TYR A 80 -3.91 -8.70 -8.62
CA TYR A 80 -3.92 -9.19 -9.99
C TYR A 80 -2.89 -8.48 -10.87
N MET A 81 -2.78 -7.16 -10.76
CA MET A 81 -1.80 -6.37 -11.52
C MET A 81 -0.36 -6.71 -11.09
N ILE A 82 -0.10 -6.90 -9.79
CA ILE A 82 1.17 -7.38 -9.25
C ILE A 82 1.51 -8.74 -9.88
N MET A 83 0.62 -9.73 -9.76
CA MET A 83 0.88 -11.08 -10.26
C MET A 83 1.06 -11.14 -11.78
N THR A 84 0.33 -10.30 -12.53
CA THR A 84 0.46 -10.21 -13.99
C THR A 84 1.86 -9.73 -14.43
N ASN A 85 2.52 -8.92 -13.60
CA ASN A 85 3.88 -8.45 -13.85
C ASN A 85 4.97 -9.45 -13.46
N LYS A 86 4.59 -10.60 -12.88
CA LYS A 86 5.48 -11.71 -12.50
C LYS A 86 6.73 -11.24 -11.72
N PRO A 87 6.55 -10.57 -10.57
CA PRO A 87 7.69 -10.18 -9.75
C PRO A 87 8.36 -11.39 -9.12
N ASP A 88 9.67 -11.28 -8.92
CA ASP A 88 10.46 -12.25 -8.17
C ASP A 88 10.31 -12.01 -6.66
N ILE A 89 10.11 -10.76 -6.26
CA ILE A 89 9.95 -10.32 -4.86
C ILE A 89 8.72 -9.41 -4.74
N ILE A 90 7.95 -9.56 -3.67
CA ILE A 90 6.87 -8.63 -3.30
C ILE A 90 7.21 -7.94 -1.98
N LEU A 91 7.21 -6.61 -1.98
CA LEU A 91 7.44 -5.76 -0.82
C LEU A 91 6.18 -4.96 -0.47
N PHE A 92 5.77 -5.05 0.78
CA PHE A 92 4.70 -4.25 1.36
C PHE A 92 5.33 -3.32 2.41
N VAL A 93 5.19 -2.00 2.25
CA VAL A 93 6.00 -1.02 3.01
C VAL A 93 5.17 -0.10 3.91
N GLY A 94 4.09 -0.64 4.48
CA GLY A 94 3.30 -0.01 5.55
C GLY A 94 1.93 0.52 5.15
N ASP A 95 1.15 0.89 6.16
CA ASP A 95 -0.14 1.59 6.14
C ASP A 95 -1.25 0.85 5.39
N TYR A 96 -1.58 -0.34 5.88
CA TYR A 96 -2.43 -1.29 5.17
C TYR A 96 -3.92 -1.12 5.41
N ILE A 97 -4.32 -0.56 6.56
CA ILE A 97 -5.74 -0.38 6.92
C ILE A 97 -6.07 1.09 7.16
N TYR A 98 -7.30 1.46 6.82
CA TYR A 98 -7.84 2.77 7.18
C TYR A 98 -8.18 2.77 8.68
N SER A 99 -7.58 3.70 9.43
CA SER A 99 -7.90 3.94 10.84
C SER A 99 -9.35 4.42 10.99
N ALA A 100 -10.15 3.67 11.73
CA ALA A 100 -11.42 4.17 12.24
C ALA A 100 -11.19 4.85 13.60
N PRO A 101 -11.97 5.90 13.97
CA PRO A 101 -11.84 6.50 15.29
C PRO A 101 -11.87 5.44 16.40
N ARG A 102 -11.03 5.57 17.42
CA ARG A 102 -10.75 4.56 18.47
C ARG A 102 -11.98 3.87 19.10
N TRP A 103 -13.14 4.53 19.08
CA TRP A 103 -14.44 4.01 19.55
C TRP A 103 -15.10 3.00 18.60
N PHE A 104 -14.53 2.76 17.41
CA PHE A 104 -15.07 1.96 16.31
C PHE A 104 -14.15 0.78 15.92
N ARG A 105 -13.47 0.14 16.89
CA ARG A 105 -12.55 -1.01 16.68
C ARG A 105 -13.13 -2.15 15.83
N TYR A 106 -14.46 -2.32 15.80
CA TYR A 106 -15.13 -3.29 14.92
C TYR A 106 -14.81 -3.06 13.42
N TYR A 107 -14.61 -1.80 13.01
CA TYR A 107 -14.27 -1.47 11.62
C TYR A 107 -12.84 -1.89 11.27
N ASN A 108 -11.88 -1.83 12.20
CA ASN A 108 -10.52 -2.30 11.98
C ASN A 108 -10.50 -3.79 11.64
N LYS A 109 -11.25 -4.63 12.38
CA LYS A 109 -11.37 -6.07 12.06
C LYS A 109 -11.92 -6.31 10.65
N LYS A 110 -12.96 -5.57 10.24
CA LYS A 110 -13.49 -5.65 8.87
C LYS A 110 -12.45 -5.23 7.83
N ASN A 111 -11.70 -4.16 8.09
CA ASN A 111 -10.67 -3.65 7.21
C ASN A 111 -9.51 -4.65 7.03
N ILE A 112 -9.14 -5.35 8.10
CA ILE A 112 -8.15 -6.44 8.07
C ILE A 112 -8.68 -7.64 7.28
N ILE A 113 -9.94 -8.05 7.45
CA ILE A 113 -10.54 -9.11 6.63
C ILE A 113 -10.52 -8.73 5.14
N LYS A 114 -10.85 -7.48 4.81
CA LYS A 114 -10.79 -6.98 3.43
C LYS A 114 -9.36 -7.03 2.87
N LEU A 115 -8.36 -6.66 3.68
CA LEU A 115 -6.95 -6.71 3.32
C LEU A 115 -6.53 -8.16 3.05
N ASN A 116 -6.79 -9.06 4.00
CA ASN A 116 -6.50 -10.49 3.90
C ASN A 116 -7.05 -11.09 2.61
N GLU A 117 -8.34 -10.87 2.34
CA GLU A 117 -8.99 -11.35 1.13
C GLU A 117 -8.40 -10.78 -0.16
N GLY A 118 -7.82 -9.58 -0.09
CA GLY A 118 -7.18 -8.92 -1.22
C GLY A 118 -5.78 -9.44 -1.54
N ILE A 119 -5.03 -9.89 -0.53
CA ILE A 119 -3.60 -10.25 -0.68
C ILE A 119 -3.33 -11.75 -0.66
N LYS A 120 -4.32 -12.58 -0.33
CA LYS A 120 -4.11 -14.02 -0.09
C LYS A 120 -3.55 -14.81 -1.27
N ASP A 121 -3.81 -14.36 -2.49
CA ASP A 121 -3.38 -15.05 -3.71
C ASP A 121 -2.01 -14.53 -4.23
N LEU A 122 -1.36 -13.60 -3.50
CA LEU A 122 -0.03 -13.11 -3.87
C LEU A 122 1.02 -14.20 -3.66
N ASN A 123 1.92 -14.36 -4.63
CA ASN A 123 3.06 -15.25 -4.52
C ASN A 123 4.25 -14.70 -5.31
N ALA A 124 5.47 -14.94 -4.82
CA ALA A 124 6.70 -14.52 -5.47
C ALA A 124 7.82 -15.53 -5.17
N PRO A 125 8.58 -15.98 -6.18
CA PRO A 125 9.61 -17.03 -6.04
C PRO A 125 10.67 -16.75 -4.97
N LEU A 126 11.13 -15.51 -4.85
CA LEU A 126 12.15 -15.08 -3.89
C LEU A 126 11.54 -14.54 -2.59
N GLY A 127 10.22 -14.64 -2.45
CA GLY A 127 9.51 -14.37 -1.21
C GLY A 127 8.76 -13.04 -1.18
N LYS A 128 8.04 -12.87 -0.07
CA LYS A 128 7.18 -11.72 0.20
C LYS A 128 7.52 -11.16 1.56
N TYR A 129 7.71 -9.85 1.63
CA TYR A 129 8.23 -9.18 2.81
C TYR A 129 7.39 -7.95 3.12
N ALA A 130 7.25 -7.66 4.41
CA ALA A 130 6.47 -6.52 4.87
C ALA A 130 7.14 -5.81 6.05
N VAL A 131 6.89 -4.51 6.17
CA VAL A 131 7.14 -3.71 7.39
C VAL A 131 5.84 -3.05 7.84
N MET A 132 5.72 -2.69 9.11
CA MET A 132 4.57 -1.94 9.62
C MET A 132 4.75 -0.45 9.39
N GLY A 133 3.69 0.22 8.94
CA GLY A 133 3.60 1.68 8.95
C GLY A 133 3.09 2.20 10.29
N ASN A 134 3.05 3.53 10.42
CA ASN A 134 2.55 4.18 11.63
C ASN A 134 1.07 3.86 11.88
N HIS A 135 0.23 3.85 10.84
CA HIS A 135 -1.18 3.51 11.02
C HIS A 135 -1.36 2.06 11.45
N ASP A 136 -0.53 1.14 10.96
CA ASP A 136 -0.60 -0.27 11.37
C ASP A 136 -0.26 -0.42 12.86
N ASN A 137 0.80 0.25 13.31
CA ASN A 137 1.25 0.26 14.70
C ASN A 137 0.20 0.87 15.64
N TYR A 138 -0.45 1.97 15.26
CA TYR A 138 -1.49 2.60 16.07
C TYR A 138 -2.77 1.77 16.17
N GLU A 139 -3.16 1.09 15.09
CA GLU A 139 -4.50 0.52 14.96
C GLU A 139 -4.59 -0.95 15.37
N SER A 140 -3.74 -1.81 14.80
CA SER A 140 -3.79 -3.25 15.09
C SER A 140 -2.54 -4.01 14.64
N LYS A 141 -1.34 -3.62 15.13
CA LYS A 141 -0.05 -4.25 14.79
C LYS A 141 -0.14 -5.78 14.76
N ILE A 142 -0.61 -6.39 15.86
CA ILE A 142 -0.66 -7.85 16.02
C ILE A 142 -1.56 -8.52 14.96
N ASP A 143 -2.78 -8.00 14.76
CA ASP A 143 -3.72 -8.62 13.82
C ASP A 143 -3.24 -8.48 12.36
N ILE A 144 -2.63 -7.34 12.05
CA ILE A 144 -2.06 -7.07 10.72
C ILE A 144 -0.85 -7.99 10.51
N SER A 145 0.12 -8.04 11.44
CA SER A 145 1.25 -8.95 11.38
C SER A 145 0.80 -10.41 11.23
N ASN A 146 -0.21 -10.84 11.97
CA ASN A 146 -0.78 -12.19 11.85
C ASN A 146 -1.40 -12.44 10.46
N THR A 147 -2.04 -11.42 9.87
CA THR A 147 -2.58 -11.49 8.51
C THR A 147 -1.47 -11.64 7.49
N PHE A 148 -0.39 -10.89 7.59
CA PHE A 148 0.77 -11.03 6.71
C PHE A 148 1.43 -12.40 6.88
N TYR A 149 1.64 -12.82 8.13
CA TYR A 149 2.19 -14.13 8.47
C TYR A 149 1.36 -15.29 7.91
N SER A 150 0.03 -15.27 8.07
CA SER A 150 -0.86 -16.31 7.53
C SER A 150 -0.86 -16.38 6.00
N ASN A 151 -0.43 -15.29 5.34
CA ASN A 151 -0.25 -15.23 3.90
C ASN A 151 1.22 -15.44 3.49
N ASN A 152 2.06 -16.04 4.34
CA ASN A 152 3.48 -16.34 4.05
C ASN A 152 4.34 -15.11 3.74
N PHE A 153 4.03 -13.95 4.31
CA PHE A 153 4.95 -12.82 4.34
C PHE A 153 5.88 -12.93 5.55
N LYS A 154 7.13 -12.51 5.36
CA LYS A 154 8.07 -12.30 6.46
C LYS A 154 8.05 -10.84 6.87
N MET A 155 7.81 -10.58 8.15
CA MET A 155 7.92 -9.25 8.72
C MET A 155 9.39 -8.87 8.89
N LEU A 156 9.78 -7.70 8.42
CA LEU A 156 11.15 -7.20 8.43
C LEU A 156 11.33 -5.92 9.27
N ASP A 157 10.38 -5.58 10.14
CA ASP A 157 10.54 -4.44 11.06
C ASP A 157 11.85 -4.54 11.83
N ASN A 158 12.79 -3.62 11.56
CA ASN A 158 14.12 -3.59 12.15
C ASN A 158 14.91 -4.91 11.97
N ASN A 159 14.77 -5.53 10.81
CA ASN A 159 15.37 -6.81 10.51
C ASN A 159 15.86 -6.87 9.07
N ILE A 160 16.73 -7.84 8.79
CA ILE A 160 17.34 -8.06 7.49
C ILE A 160 17.18 -9.52 7.10
N ILE A 161 17.02 -9.77 5.80
CA ILE A 161 17.08 -11.10 5.22
C ILE A 161 18.05 -11.12 4.05
N PHE A 162 18.74 -12.25 3.90
CA PHE A 162 19.61 -12.54 2.78
C PHE A 162 18.93 -13.57 1.88
N ILE A 163 18.86 -13.25 0.59
CA ILE A 163 18.39 -14.16 -0.46
C ILE A 163 19.64 -14.64 -1.19
N THR A 164 19.99 -15.90 -0.98
CA THR A 164 21.20 -16.51 -1.53
C THR A 164 20.83 -17.46 -2.66
N ASN A 165 21.55 -17.38 -3.78
CA ASN A 165 21.39 -18.30 -4.91
C ASN A 165 22.24 -19.57 -4.74
N GLU A 166 22.15 -20.49 -5.70
CA GLU A 166 22.93 -21.75 -5.69
C GLU A 166 24.45 -21.52 -5.77
N ASN A 167 24.89 -20.40 -6.35
CA ASN A 167 26.29 -19.99 -6.45
C ASN A 167 26.82 -19.33 -5.18
N LYS A 168 26.02 -19.25 -4.11
CA LYS A 168 26.32 -18.54 -2.86
C LYS A 168 26.45 -17.02 -2.99
N GLU A 169 26.06 -16.45 -4.12
CA GLU A 169 25.86 -15.00 -4.25
C GLU A 169 24.57 -14.63 -3.55
N TYR A 170 24.47 -13.41 -3.02
CA TYR A 170 23.28 -12.97 -2.31
C TYR A 170 22.92 -11.51 -2.59
N ILE A 171 21.66 -11.21 -2.36
CA ILE A 171 21.18 -9.85 -2.09
C ILE A 171 20.59 -9.82 -0.68
N SER A 172 20.56 -8.64 -0.07
CA SER A 172 19.91 -8.42 1.22
C SER A 172 18.73 -7.47 1.10
N ILE A 173 17.70 -7.72 1.90
CA ILE A 173 16.55 -6.82 2.05
C ILE A 173 16.46 -6.44 3.53
N GLY A 174 16.74 -5.18 3.82
CA GLY A 174 16.58 -4.59 5.15
C GLY A 174 15.22 -3.90 5.27
N GLY A 175 14.50 -4.17 6.36
CA GLY A 175 13.30 -3.45 6.74
C GLY A 175 13.55 -2.62 7.99
N ILE A 176 12.99 -1.42 8.03
CA ILE A 176 13.16 -0.47 9.14
C ILE A 176 11.76 -0.20 9.71
N GLY A 177 11.65 -0.21 11.04
CA GLY A 177 10.41 0.15 11.70
C GLY A 177 10.07 1.63 11.48
N ASP A 178 8.78 1.96 11.49
CA ASP A 178 8.32 3.33 11.32
C ASP A 178 8.90 4.29 12.38
N PHE A 179 9.31 5.49 11.94
CA PHE A 179 9.97 6.49 12.78
C PHE A 179 9.08 7.05 13.91
N LEU A 180 7.77 7.13 13.70
CA LEU A 180 6.84 7.74 14.66
C LEU A 180 6.35 6.76 15.72
N THR A 181 6.36 5.46 15.40
CA THR A 181 5.61 4.45 16.16
C THR A 181 6.41 3.20 16.51
N ASP A 182 7.63 3.08 15.98
CA ASP A 182 8.56 2.02 16.33
C ASP A 182 9.92 2.60 16.73
N GLU A 183 10.76 1.77 17.32
CA GLU A 183 12.15 2.10 17.59
C GLU A 183 12.96 1.87 16.30
N VAL A 184 13.51 2.92 15.71
CA VAL A 184 14.29 2.79 14.47
C VAL A 184 15.67 2.19 14.76
N LYS A 185 15.93 0.97 14.27
CA LYS A 185 17.20 0.25 14.46
C LYS A 185 17.88 -0.01 13.12
N PHE A 186 18.47 1.03 12.55
CA PHE A 186 19.23 0.93 11.30
C PHE A 186 20.30 -0.16 11.38
N ASP A 187 21.09 -0.20 12.46
CA ASP A 187 22.17 -1.19 12.65
C ASP A 187 21.71 -2.64 12.49
N LEU A 188 20.46 -2.95 12.86
CA LEU A 188 19.89 -4.29 12.67
C LEU A 188 19.43 -4.51 11.23
N ALA A 189 18.84 -3.49 10.60
CA ALA A 189 18.34 -3.54 9.23
C ALA A 189 19.46 -3.62 8.17
N ILE A 190 20.68 -3.23 8.51
CA ILE A 190 21.87 -3.32 7.63
C ILE A 190 22.94 -4.28 8.17
N LYS A 191 22.59 -5.13 9.14
CA LYS A 191 23.57 -5.97 9.81
C LYS A 191 24.24 -6.94 8.84
N ASN A 192 25.58 -6.91 8.78
CA ASN A 192 26.41 -7.77 7.92
C ASN A 192 26.27 -7.51 6.41
N VAL A 193 25.90 -6.29 6.02
CA VAL A 193 26.01 -5.77 4.65
C VAL A 193 27.32 -4.98 4.51
#